data_AF-A0A6B2LX80-F1
#
_entry.id   AF-A0A6B2LX80-F1
#
_cell.length_a   1.000
_cell.length_b   1.000
_cell.length_c   1.000
_cell.angle_alpha   90.00
_cell.angle_beta   90.00
_cell.angle_gamma   90.00
#
_symmetry.space_group_name_H-M   'P 1'
#
loop_
_entity.id
_entity.type
_entity.pdbx_description
1 polymer ?
#
loop_
_entity_poly.entity_id
_entity_poly.type
_entity_poly.pdbx_seq_one_letter_code
_entity_poly.pdbx_strand_id
1 'polypeptide(L)' 'MEEDFICPICHEVLSETVQTSECGHTYCRKCIQAALDIKKECPLDKIRLDHSMYYQDRKTERMILNRRVRCVNG' A
#
# COMPACT_ATOMS: atom_id res chain seq x y z
N MET A 1 8.80 -11.97 8.59
CA MET A 1 7.87 -12.48 7.54
C MET A 1 6.44 -12.01 7.84
N GLU A 2 6.28 -10.70 8.06
CA GLU A 2 5.01 -9.99 8.37
C GLU A 2 5.04 -8.53 7.88
N GLU A 3 6.18 -8.05 7.35
CA GLU A 3 6.40 -6.66 6.96
C GLU A 3 5.90 -6.35 5.54
N ASP A 4 5.68 -7.38 4.71
CA ASP A 4 5.18 -7.27 3.34
C ASP A 4 3.79 -6.63 3.24
N PHE A 5 3.07 -6.51 4.36
CA PHE A 5 1.73 -5.94 4.41
C PHE A 5 1.62 -4.66 5.25
N ILE A 6 2.74 -4.04 5.61
CA ILE A 6 2.74 -2.81 6.40
C ILE A 6 2.96 -1.62 5.48
N CYS A 7 2.14 -0.59 5.62
CA CYS A 7 2.30 0.65 4.90
C CYS A 7 3.51 1.42 5.45
N PRO A 8 4.50 1.80 4.62
CA PRO A 8 5.67 2.55 5.07
C PRO A 8 5.37 4.02 5.41
N ILE A 9 4.14 4.49 5.22
CA ILE A 9 3.73 5.88 5.55
C ILE A 9 3.05 5.93 6.92
N CYS A 10 2.05 5.07 7.16
CA CYS A 10 1.31 5.06 8.43
C CYS A 10 1.76 3.95 9.40
N HIS A 11 2.65 3.06 8.96
CA HIS A 11 3.17 1.92 9.72
C HIS A 11 2.08 0.96 10.23
N GLU A 12 0.90 0.98 9.60
CA GLU A 12 -0.19 0.04 9.86
C GLU A 12 -0.34 -0.96 8.72
N VAL A 13 -1.16 -2.00 8.93
CA VAL A 13 -1.51 -2.95 7.87
C VAL A 13 -2.16 -2.22 6.69
N LEU A 14 -1.71 -2.52 5.48
CA LEU A 14 -2.21 -1.94 4.24
C LEU A 14 -3.75 -2.05 4.15
N SER A 15 -4.38 -0.92 3.87
CA SER A 15 -5.83 -0.79 3.69
C SER A 15 -6.12 -0.10 2.37
N GLU A 16 -7.05 -0.65 1.59
CA GLU A 16 -7.26 -0.27 0.18
C GLU A 16 -5.92 -0.25 -0.57
N THR A 17 -5.24 -1.39 -0.56
CA THR A 17 -3.85 -1.52 -1.01
C THR A 17 -3.69 -1.01 -2.44
N VAL A 18 -2.71 -0.14 -2.65
CA VAL A 18 -2.32 0.37 -3.97
C VAL A 18 -0.84 0.13 -4.21
N GLN A 19 -0.51 -0.24 -5.44
CA GLN A 19 0.86 -0.44 -5.89
C GLN A 19 1.20 0.61 -6.95
N THR A 20 2.39 1.19 -6.83
CA THR A 20 2.93 2.14 -7.79
C THR A 20 3.45 1.41 -9.03
N SER A 21 3.09 1.87 -10.22
CA SER A 21 3.47 1.21 -11.48
C SER A 21 4.96 1.33 -11.77
N GLU A 22 5.59 2.46 -11.42
CA GLU A 22 6.99 2.74 -11.79
C GLU A 22 8.01 2.04 -10.88
N CYS A 23 7.76 2.00 -9.56
CA CYS A 23 8.71 1.43 -8.60
C CYS A 23 8.19 0.19 -7.85
N GLY A 24 6.94 -0.23 -8.05
CA GLY A 24 6.37 -1.45 -7.47
C GLY A 24 6.09 -1.39 -5.96
N HIS A 25 6.31 -0.25 -5.30
CA HIS A 25 6.05 -0.09 -3.88
C HIS A 25 4.55 -0.01 -3.55
N THR A 26 4.21 -0.45 -2.35
CA THR A 26 2.82 -0.67 -1.94
C THR A 26 2.46 0.19 -0.73
N TYR A 27 1.30 0.83 -0.80
CA TYR A 27 0.82 1.79 0.20
C TYR A 27 -0.69 1.63 0.44
N CYS A 28 -1.21 2.28 1.49
CA CYS A 28 -2.64 2.53 1.59
C CYS A 28 -3.05 3.59 0.56
N ARG A 29 -4.23 3.44 -0.06
CA ARG A 29 -4.78 4.42 -1.01
C ARG A 29 -4.72 5.85 -0.48
N LYS A 30 -5.21 6.05 0.75
CA LYS A 30 -5.25 7.39 1.38
C LYS A 30 -3.85 7.95 1.64
N CYS A 31 -2.90 7.09 2.03
CA CYS A 31 -1.54 7.50 2.35
C CYS A 31 -0.78 7.96 1.11
N ILE A 32 -0.82 7.19 0.01
CA ILE A 32 -0.14 7.61 -1.21
C ILE A 32 -0.81 8.84 -1.83
N GLN A 33 -2.14 8.93 -1.73
CA GLN A 33 -2.87 10.08 -2.25
C GLN A 33 -2.45 11.37 -1.55
N ALA A 34 -2.44 11.37 -0.20
CA ALA A 34 -1.97 12.51 0.58
C ALA A 34 -0.48 12.84 0.35
N ALA A 35 0.38 11.82 0.19
CA ALA A 35 1.79 12.04 -0.13
C ALA A 35 1.97 12.73 -1.48
N LEU A 36 1.20 12.31 -2.50
CA LEU A 36 1.22 12.88 -3.84
C LEU A 36 0.60 14.29 -3.91
N ASP A 37 -0.33 14.63 -3.02
CA ASP A 37 -0.82 16.00 -2.87
C ASP A 37 0.26 16.95 -2.35
N ILE A 38 1.23 16.45 -1.57
CA ILE A 38 2.39 17.23 -1.09
C ILE A 38 3.49 17.26 -2.17
N LYS A 39 3.84 16.11 -2.72
CA LYS A 39 4.91 15.98 -3.71
C LYS A 39 4.66 14.80 -4.65
N LYS A 40 4.72 15.07 -5.96
CA LYS A 40 4.53 14.07 -7.03
C LYS A 40 5.72 13.10 -7.18
N GLU A 41 6.04 12.40 -6.10
CA GLU A 41 7.09 11.39 -6.03
C GLU A 41 6.74 10.27 -5.06
N CYS A 42 7.40 9.13 -5.24
CA CYS A 42 7.31 8.00 -4.33
C CYS A 42 7.97 8.33 -2.97
N PRO A 43 7.31 8.10 -1.83
CA PRO A 43 7.88 8.40 -0.51
C PRO A 43 9.11 7.56 -0.12
N LEU A 44 9.31 6.39 -0.72
CA LEU A 44 10.42 5.48 -0.42
C LEU A 44 11.69 5.81 -1.22
N ASP A 45 11.55 5.95 -2.53
CA ASP A 45 12.67 6.04 -3.49
C ASP A 45 12.70 7.35 -4.28
N LYS A 46 11.71 8.23 -4.08
CA LYS A 46 11.58 9.56 -4.72
C LYS A 46 11.47 9.51 -6.25
N ILE A 47 11.13 8.36 -6.83
CA ILE A 47 10.80 8.27 -8.26
C ILE A 47 9.55 9.11 -8.54
N ARG A 48 9.51 9.79 -9.69
CA ARG A 48 8.37 10.60 -10.11
C ARG A 48 7.11 9.73 -10.19
N LEU A 49 6.08 10.15 -9.49
CA LEU A 49 4.84 9.40 -9.36
C LEU A 49 3.67 10.39 -9.37
N ASP A 50 2.65 10.10 -10.17
CA ASP A 50 1.42 10.88 -10.26
C ASP A 50 0.21 10.04 -9.83
N HIS A 51 -0.97 10.66 -9.65
CA HIS A 51 -2.20 9.94 -9.30
C HIS A 51 -2.66 8.94 -10.35
N SER A 52 -2.19 9.10 -11.58
CA SER A 52 -2.41 8.16 -12.68
C SER A 52 -1.45 6.95 -12.66
N MET A 53 -0.39 6.99 -11.84
CA MET A 53 0.72 6.02 -11.86
C MET A 53 0.68 5.00 -10.72
N TYR A 54 -0.46 4.81 -10.07
CA TYR A 54 -0.70 3.72 -9.12
C TYR A 54 -2.04 3.04 -9.38
N TYR A 55 -2.14 1.76 -9.04
CA TYR A 55 -3.35 0.96 -9.21
C TYR A 55 -3.71 0.21 -7.93
N GLN A 56 -5.00 -0.09 -7.77
CA GLN A 56 -5.49 -0.87 -6.63
C GLN A 56 -5.05 -2.32 -6.76
N ASP A 57 -4.27 -2.81 -5.80
CA ASP A 57 -3.81 -4.19 -5.75
C ASP A 57 -4.77 -5.07 -4.95
N ARG A 58 -5.85 -5.49 -5.62
CA ARG A 58 -6.89 -6.34 -5.01
C ARG A 58 -6.40 -7.74 -4.63
N LYS A 59 -5.27 -8.20 -5.20
CA LYS A 59 -4.69 -9.51 -4.86
C LYS A 59 -4.08 -9.47 -3.47
N THR A 60 -3.28 -8.44 -3.19
CA THR A 60 -2.65 -8.21 -1.88
C THR A 60 -3.71 -7.99 -0.81
N GLU A 61 -4.77 -7.23 -1.11
CA GLU A 61 -5.89 -7.04 -0.17
C GLU A 61 -6.55 -8.38 0.22
N ARG A 62 -6.81 -9.26 -0.75
CA ARG A 62 -7.34 -10.61 -0.46
C ARG A 62 -6.37 -11.46 0.37
N MET A 63 -5.07 -11.35 0.13
CA MET A 63 -4.06 -12.07 0.91
C MET A 63 -4.00 -11.57 2.36
N ILE A 64 -4.10 -10.27 2.59
CA ILE A 64 -4.17 -9.65 3.93
C ILE A 64 -5.41 -10.14 4.67
N LEU A 65 -6.57 -10.11 4.01
CA LEU A 65 -7.83 -10.60 4.57
C LEU A 65 -7.74 -12.10 4.90
N ASN A 66 -7.19 -12.91 4.00
CA ASN A 66 -7.03 -14.36 4.22
C ASN A 66 -6.05 -14.67 5.36
N ARG A 67 -5.03 -13.82 5.60
CA ARG A 67 -4.16 -13.95 6.79
C ARG A 67 -4.86 -13.58 8.09
N ARG A 68 -5.71 -12.54 8.09
CA ARG A 68 -6.50 -12.14 9.28
C ARG A 68 -7.55 -13.16 9.70
N VAL A 69 -7.96 -14.08 8.82
CA VAL A 69 -9.01 -15.08 9.07
C VAL A 69 -8.48 -16.34 9.82
N ARG A 70 -7.20 -16.41 10.17
CA ARG A 70 -6.72 -17.43 11.13
C ARG A 70 -6.79 -16.88 12.56
N CYS A 71 -7.72 -17.45 13.34
CA CYS A 71 -8.11 -17.19 14.73
C CYS A 71 -9.20 -16.09 14.86
N VAL A 72 -10.42 -16.39 15.33
CA VAL A 72 -10.77 -17.12 16.54
C VAL A 72 -12.00 -18.03 16.34
N ASN A 73 -11.82 -19.35 16.47
CA ASN A 73 -12.85 -20.25 16.95
C ASN A 73 -12.22 -20.95 18.16
N GLY A 74 -12.43 -20.34 19.33
CA GLY A 74 -12.24 -20.95 20.64
C GLY A 74 -13.60 -21.10 21.27
#